data_AF-A0A4Y2FZF1-F1
#
_entry.id   AF-A0A4Y2FZF1-F1
#
_cell.length_a   1.000
_cell.length_b   1.000
_cell.length_c   1.000
_cell.angle_alpha   90.00
_cell.angle_beta   90.00
_cell.angle_gamma   90.00
#
_symmetry.space_group_name_H-M   'P 1'
#
loop_
_entity.id
_entity.type
_entity.pdbx_description
1 polymer ?
#
loop_
_entity_poly.entity_id
_entity_poly.type
_entity_poly.pdbx_seq_one_letter_code
_entity_poly.pdbx_strand_id
1 'polypeptide(L)' 'VYNKVYKPYLGKNTFTFFPVLLRPKSRGTVRLKSVDPYEYPLIDFNLFQYEEDLDKV' A
#
# COMPACT_ATOMS: atom_id res chain seq x y z
N VAL A 1 -10.48 5.48 14.49
CA VAL A 1 -9.17 6.10 14.20
C VAL A 1 -9.28 7.61 13.98
N TYR A 2 -10.01 8.10 12.97
CA TYR A 2 -10.20 9.54 12.70
C TYR A 2 -10.52 10.41 13.92
N ASN A 3 -11.65 10.15 14.61
CA ASN A 3 -12.09 10.98 15.74
C ASN A 3 -11.13 10.99 16.92
N LYS A 4 -10.37 9.88 17.12
CA LYS A 4 -9.44 9.72 18.24
C LYS A 4 -8.07 10.33 17.96
N VAL A 5 -7.60 10.24 16.71
CA VAL A 5 -6.22 10.59 16.33
C VAL A 5 -6.15 11.91 15.56
N TYR A 6 -7.08 12.18 14.64
CA TYR A 6 -6.96 13.28 13.67
C TYR A 6 -7.84 14.48 14.02
N LYS A 7 -9.08 14.26 14.49
CA LYS A 7 -10.04 15.32 14.82
C LYS A 7 -9.49 16.39 15.79
N PRO A 8 -8.69 16.07 16.83
CA PRO A 8 -8.15 17.08 17.76
C PRO A 8 -7.13 18.07 17.17
N TYR A 9 -6.62 17.78 15.96
CA TYR A 9 -5.60 18.58 15.28
C TYR A 9 -6.13 19.35 14.07
N LEU A 10 -7.45 19.33 13.82
CA LEU A 10 -8.06 20.16 12.78
C LEU A 10 -7.75 21.64 13.02
N GLY A 11 -7.35 22.34 11.96
CA GLY A 11 -6.97 23.76 12.00
C GLY A 11 -5.63 24.08 12.66
N LYS A 12 -4.85 23.06 13.07
CA LYS A 12 -3.49 23.24 13.61
C LYS A 12 -2.44 22.89 12.55
N ASN A 13 -1.27 23.51 12.67
CA ASN A 13 -0.10 23.10 11.88
C ASN A 13 0.29 21.67 12.27
N THR A 14 0.32 20.79 11.27
CA THR A 14 0.69 19.38 11.44
C THR A 14 1.64 18.98 10.31
N PHE A 15 2.30 17.84 10.47
CA PHE A 15 3.06 17.19 9.42
C PHE A 15 2.62 15.73 9.34
N THR A 16 2.84 15.10 8.19
CA THR A 16 2.57 13.67 8.02
C THR A 16 3.86 12.94 7.70
N PHE A 17 4.06 11.80 8.35
CA PHE A 17 5.19 10.92 8.11
C PHE A 17 4.67 9.65 7.41
N PHE A 18 5.08 9.45 6.15
CA PHE A 18 4.70 8.30 5.33
C PHE A 18 5.96 7.50 4.97
N PRO A 19 6.41 6.57 5.83
CA PRO A 19 7.50 5.68 5.46
C PRO A 19 7.04 4.76 4.34
N VAL A 20 7.92 4.52 3.36
CA VAL A 20 7.69 3.59 2.25
C VAL A 20 8.89 2.66 2.12
N LEU A 21 8.62 1.38 1.87
CA LEU A 21 9.66 0.39 1.66
C LEU A 21 10.25 0.56 0.25
N LEU A 22 11.49 1.04 0.16
CA LEU A 22 12.13 1.38 -1.12
C LEU A 22 12.51 0.17 -1.97
N ARG A 23 12.76 -0.97 -1.32
CA ARG A 23 13.24 -2.21 -1.96
C ARG A 23 12.63 -3.44 -1.29
N PRO A 24 11.31 -3.68 -1.44
CA PRO A 24 10.71 -4.91 -0.96
C PRO A 24 11.36 -6.11 -1.66
N LYS A 25 11.40 -7.25 -0.97
CA LYS A 25 11.70 -8.56 -1.54
C LYS A 25 10.46 -9.13 -2.24
N SER A 26 9.27 -8.87 -1.70
CA SER A 26 7.99 -9.30 -2.26
C SER A 26 7.77 -8.78 -3.68
N ARG A 27 7.18 -9.61 -4.54
CA ARG A 27 6.89 -9.29 -5.94
C ARG A 27 5.46 -9.67 -6.28
N GLY A 28 4.73 -8.70 -6.82
CA GLY A 28 3.39 -8.92 -7.35
C GLY A 28 3.39 -9.34 -8.82
N THR A 29 2.21 -9.69 -9.33
CA THR A 29 2.00 -9.95 -10.76
C THR A 29 0.77 -9.22 -11.28
N VAL A 30 0.78 -8.87 -12.57
CA VAL A 30 -0.38 -8.34 -13.29
C VAL A 30 -0.59 -9.22 -14.52
N ARG A 31 -1.80 -9.72 -14.70
CA ARG A 31 -2.16 -10.65 -15.79
C ARG A 31 -3.46 -10.23 -16.44
N LEU A 32 -3.56 -10.37 -17.75
CA LEU A 32 -4.84 -10.20 -18.45
C LEU A 32 -5.83 -11.22 -17.92
N LYS A 33 -7.05 -10.77 -17.60
CA LYS A 33 -8.13 -11.65 -17.16
C LYS A 33 -8.77 -12.36 -18.35
N SER A 34 -8.88 -11.67 -19.49
CA SER A 34 -9.36 -12.19 -20.76
C SER A 34 -8.74 -11.41 -21.93
N VAL A 35 -9.18 -11.70 -23.15
CA VAL A 35 -8.79 -10.97 -24.37
C VAL A 35 -9.56 -9.65 -24.54
N ASP A 36 -10.61 -9.40 -23.74
CA ASP A 36 -11.38 -8.17 -23.81
C ASP A 36 -10.56 -7.01 -23.21
N PRO A 37 -10.24 -5.95 -24.00
CA PRO A 37 -9.46 -4.83 -23.51
C PRO A 37 -10.19 -3.96 -22.48
N TYR A 38 -11.50 -4.12 -22.31
CA TYR A 38 -12.30 -3.38 -21.33
C TYR A 38 -12.43 -4.13 -19.99
N GLU A 39 -12.01 -5.39 -19.92
CA GLU A 39 -12.06 -6.15 -18.68
C GLU A 39 -10.82 -5.85 -17.82
N TYR A 40 -11.05 -5.60 -16.52
CA TYR A 40 -9.97 -5.32 -15.59
C TYR A 40 -9.01 -6.52 -15.45
N PRO A 41 -7.68 -6.27 -15.35
CA PRO A 41 -6.70 -7.34 -15.17
C PRO A 41 -6.79 -7.96 -13.77
N LEU A 42 -6.18 -9.13 -13.63
CA LEU A 42 -5.90 -9.74 -12.34
C LEU A 42 -4.63 -9.11 -11.76
N ILE A 43 -4.71 -8.61 -10.52
CA ILE A 43 -3.60 -7.96 -9.82
C ILE A 43 -3.38 -8.69 -8.50
N ASP A 44 -2.21 -9.31 -8.37
CA ASP A 44 -1.77 -9.96 -7.15
C ASP A 44 -0.61 -9.14 -6.58
N PHE A 45 -0.85 -8.33 -5.54
CA PHE A 45 0.19 -7.45 -5.01
C PHE A 45 1.29 -8.21 -4.23
N ASN A 46 0.93 -9.32 -3.59
CA ASN A 46 1.79 -10.09 -2.72
C ASN A 46 2.52 -9.24 -1.66
N LEU A 47 1.86 -8.22 -1.10
CA LEU A 47 2.47 -7.36 -0.09
C LEU A 47 2.88 -8.18 1.13
N PHE A 48 4.11 -7.95 1.61
CA PHE A 48 4.67 -8.62 2.79
C PHE A 48 4.64 -10.16 2.69
N GLN A 49 4.79 -10.70 1.48
CA GLN A 49 4.91 -12.14 1.25
C GLN A 49 6.14 -12.74 1.96
N TYR A 50 7.16 -11.93 2.17
CA TYR A 50 8.37 -12.28 2.91
C TYR A 50 8.46 -11.47 4.20
N GLU A 51 8.78 -12.13 5.31
CA GLU A 51 8.89 -11.50 6.64
C GLU A 51 9.92 -10.36 6.66
N GLU A 52 10.99 -10.48 5.85
CA GLU A 52 12.04 -9.45 5.76
C GLU A 52 11.53 -8.09 5.24
N ASP A 53 10.33 -8.05 4.66
CA ASP A 53 9.68 -6.81 4.26
C ASP A 53 8.98 -6.10 5.41
N LEU A 54 8.59 -6.82 6.48
CA LEU A 54 8.05 -6.23 7.71
C LEU A 54 9.15 -5.72 8.61
N ASP A 55 10.27 -6.44 8.70
CA ASP A 55 11.43 -6.06 9.53
C ASP A 55 12.09 -4.74 9.12
N LYS A 56 11.83 -4.27 7.90
CA LYS A 56 12.40 -3.05 7.32
C LYS A 56 11.46 -1.85 7.33
N VAL A 57 10.27 -1.99 7.90
CA VAL A 57 9.27 -0.91 8.04
C VAL A 57 9.58 -0.02 9.23
#